data_AF-A0A7X9B3P9-F1
#
_entry.id   AF-A0A7X9B3P9-F1
#
_cell.length_a   1.000
_cell.length_b   1.000
_cell.length_c   1.000
_cell.angle_alpha   90.00
_cell.angle_beta   90.00
_cell.angle_gamma   90.00
#
_symmetry.space_group_name_H-M   'P 1'
#
loop_
_entity.id
_entity.type
_entity.pdbx_description
1 polymer ?
#
loop_
_entity_poly.entity_id
_entity_poly.type
_entity_poly.pdbx_seq_one_letter_code
_entity_poly.pdbx_strand_id
1 'polypeptide(L)'
;MNRQIIFLLGAWLTGGAVLAANLLKDPGFEGGNTLFSTQTYWAGTVEHIQDAAQARTGKGVIRLVSAPGRGTVFGRLLLRARQTAPSGKIYVFSLWARGTGTLHLGGIRYITPPEGKPPYEYDWQEEGTTLTDSWQKVSYTIDLSRRVANALAMVVELRGEGAAYLDDVSLETVVQPGAFVTAASRHLVLPVGKAEDLVLTTQPQTPVFVSVVKGKDAPVGHELTSSAEGRLIVPGAWFVSAEPVNCRIAACSGGAAAQVDVTFVTAESFAHSLGLAKSVALTKPLRILYLGDSLTDFDRGMNYCDKVDFWLNQAFPGLASFHNAGVGGDYITRMEDRIYGRPAHRREMYDDLWKENYDLIFIFLGHNDTKTTAQSELKVPVVPPEAQDASFRKVVALIRQQSQAPIVFISGASMVEEICRRNYEKALPTRPNSTIFGLPEHVEAFNEVLQKLGKELGIAYLDVYTPMKSHPDKPSLFYPSDGIHLSTAGHAFVADAILEALAAGIGR
;
A
#
# COMPACT_ATOMS: atom_id res chain seq x y z
N MET A 1 64.42 2.36 19.40
CA MET A 1 63.85 1.45 18.38
C MET A 1 62.71 0.66 19.02
N ASN A 2 61.60 0.49 18.28
CA ASN A 2 60.38 -0.31 18.58
C ASN A 2 59.42 0.31 19.61
N ARG A 3 58.26 0.89 19.26
CA ARG A 3 56.99 0.35 18.70
C ARG A 3 56.43 -0.85 19.48
N GLN A 4 55.43 -0.61 20.35
CA GLN A 4 54.23 -1.44 20.62
C GLN A 4 53.18 -0.49 21.25
N ILE A 5 52.24 0.08 20.49
CA ILE A 5 50.88 -0.43 20.21
C ILE A 5 50.13 -0.84 21.48
N ILE A 6 49.42 0.11 22.06
CA ILE A 6 48.35 -0.11 23.04
C ILE A 6 47.09 -0.43 22.25
N PHE A 7 46.60 -1.67 22.37
CA PHE A 7 45.29 -2.08 21.89
C PHE A 7 44.20 -1.43 22.75
N LEU A 8 43.52 -0.43 22.20
CA LEU A 8 42.23 0.06 22.69
C LEU A 8 41.15 -0.91 22.20
N LEU A 9 40.64 -1.75 23.11
CA LEU A 9 39.40 -2.50 22.95
C LEU A 9 38.23 -1.50 22.91
N GLY A 10 37.81 -1.14 21.69
CA GLY A 10 36.55 -0.46 21.45
C GLY A 10 35.40 -1.45 21.57
N ALA A 11 34.70 -1.42 22.70
CA ALA A 11 33.41 -2.09 22.85
C ALA A 11 32.39 -1.39 21.94
N TRP A 12 32.04 -2.03 20.82
CA TRP A 12 30.89 -1.65 20.02
C TRP A 12 29.62 -2.05 20.78
N LEU A 13 28.93 -1.06 21.34
CA LEU A 13 27.54 -1.20 21.78
C LEU A 13 26.68 -1.41 20.52
N THR A 14 26.35 -2.66 20.22
CA THR A 14 25.40 -3.03 19.17
C THR A 14 23.99 -2.66 19.62
N GLY A 15 23.56 -1.44 19.31
CA GLY A 15 22.13 -1.13 19.20
C GLY A 15 21.57 -1.94 18.04
N GLY A 16 20.79 -2.98 18.33
CA GLY A 16 20.18 -3.81 17.29
C GLY A 16 19.14 -3.03 16.51
N ALA A 17 19.30 -2.92 15.20
CA ALA A 17 18.25 -2.42 14.32
C ALA A 17 17.02 -3.33 14.43
N VAL A 18 15.82 -2.75 14.40
CA VAL A 18 14.58 -3.53 14.40
C VAL A 18 14.31 -3.98 12.97
N LEU A 19 14.35 -5.30 12.76
CA LEU A 19 13.98 -5.94 11.50
C LEU A 19 12.47 -6.18 11.49
N ALA A 20 11.79 -5.75 10.42
CA ALA A 20 10.39 -6.12 10.19
C ALA A 20 10.27 -7.61 9.81
N ALA A 21 9.07 -8.19 9.92
CA ALA A 21 8.79 -9.53 9.39
C ALA A 21 9.11 -9.63 7.88
N ASN A 22 9.57 -10.81 7.44
CA ASN A 22 9.94 -11.07 6.05
C ASN A 22 8.80 -10.67 5.09
N LEU A 23 9.12 -9.82 4.11
CA LEU A 23 8.16 -9.29 3.14
C LEU A 23 7.74 -10.31 2.08
N LEU A 24 8.35 -11.51 2.08
CA LEU A 24 8.14 -12.55 1.09
C LEU A 24 7.20 -13.64 1.60
N LYS A 25 6.35 -14.14 0.69
CA LYS A 25 5.57 -15.35 0.90
C LYS A 25 6.34 -16.54 0.34
N ASP A 26 6.23 -17.69 1.01
CA ASP A 26 6.91 -18.93 0.59
C ASP A 26 8.45 -18.78 0.44
N PRO A 27 9.15 -18.24 1.46
CA PRO A 27 10.59 -17.99 1.38
C PRO A 27 11.46 -19.25 1.19
N GLY A 28 10.94 -20.43 1.55
CA GLY A 28 11.57 -21.74 1.37
C GLY A 28 11.09 -22.53 0.14
N PHE A 29 10.27 -21.92 -0.73
CA PHE A 29 9.82 -22.55 -1.99
C PHE A 29 9.00 -23.85 -1.82
N GLU A 30 8.28 -24.00 -0.72
CA GLU A 30 7.46 -25.18 -0.45
C GLU A 30 6.28 -25.27 -1.43
N GLY A 31 5.76 -24.12 -1.87
CA GLY A 31 4.68 -24.00 -2.84
C GLY A 31 5.13 -23.90 -4.30
N GLY A 32 6.44 -23.97 -4.60
CA GLY A 32 6.98 -23.80 -5.95
C GLY A 32 7.91 -22.60 -6.11
N ASN A 33 8.43 -22.40 -7.33
CA ASN A 33 9.12 -21.16 -7.69
C ASN A 33 8.12 -20.00 -7.94
N THR A 34 7.48 -19.55 -6.85
CA THR A 34 6.56 -18.42 -6.87
C THR A 34 7.27 -17.08 -6.70
N LEU A 35 8.50 -17.09 -6.19
CA LEU A 35 9.28 -15.89 -5.85
C LEU A 35 10.12 -15.34 -7.00
N PHE A 36 10.80 -16.20 -7.75
CA PHE A 36 11.75 -15.76 -8.77
C PHE A 36 11.20 -15.88 -10.19
N SER A 37 11.74 -15.05 -11.07
CA SER A 37 11.56 -15.13 -12.52
C SER A 37 12.91 -14.95 -13.20
N THR A 38 13.09 -15.62 -14.33
CA THR A 38 14.19 -15.36 -15.27
C THR A 38 13.69 -14.45 -16.37
N GLN A 39 14.55 -13.57 -16.86
CA GLN A 39 14.26 -12.77 -18.05
C GLN A 39 14.80 -13.49 -19.28
N THR A 40 14.10 -13.43 -20.42
CA THR A 40 14.49 -14.14 -21.66
C THR A 40 15.87 -13.72 -22.20
N TYR A 41 16.35 -12.54 -21.82
CA TYR A 41 17.65 -11.99 -22.21
C TYR A 41 18.76 -12.18 -21.16
N TRP A 42 18.50 -12.90 -20.07
CA TRP A 42 19.50 -13.30 -19.09
C TRP A 42 19.92 -14.75 -19.31
N ALA A 43 21.19 -15.04 -19.04
CA ALA A 43 21.73 -16.38 -19.12
C ALA A 43 21.40 -17.19 -17.86
N GLY A 44 21.56 -18.51 -18.00
CA GLY A 44 21.34 -19.50 -16.96
C GLY A 44 19.95 -20.14 -16.99
N THR A 45 19.82 -21.26 -16.30
CA THR A 45 18.55 -21.98 -16.13
C THR A 45 18.17 -22.04 -14.66
N VAL A 46 16.86 -22.11 -14.41
CA VAL A 46 16.29 -22.21 -13.08
C VAL A 46 15.42 -23.44 -12.99
N GLU A 47 15.60 -24.19 -11.92
CA GLU A 47 14.84 -25.38 -11.60
C GLU A 47 14.32 -25.27 -10.16
N HIS A 48 13.07 -25.65 -9.94
CA HIS A 48 12.55 -25.88 -8.59
C HIS A 48 12.63 -27.36 -8.29
N ILE A 49 13.24 -27.69 -7.15
CA ILE A 49 13.43 -29.06 -6.69
C ILE A 49 12.61 -29.23 -5.42
N GLN A 50 11.84 -30.33 -5.34
CA GLN A 50 11.16 -30.76 -4.12
C GLN A 50 11.84 -32.00 -3.55
N ASP A 51 12.86 -31.77 -2.73
CA ASP A 51 13.66 -32.81 -2.09
C ASP A 51 14.32 -32.28 -0.80
N ALA A 52 13.91 -32.83 0.34
CA ALA A 52 14.44 -32.46 1.66
C ALA A 52 15.95 -32.70 1.78
N ALA A 53 16.53 -33.63 1.01
CA ALA A 53 17.97 -33.88 1.02
C ALA A 53 18.77 -32.77 0.32
N GLN A 54 18.12 -32.00 -0.56
CA GLN A 54 18.76 -30.92 -1.31
C GLN A 54 18.43 -29.54 -0.74
N ALA A 55 17.33 -29.39 -0.01
CA ALA A 55 16.90 -28.18 0.66
C ALA A 55 17.67 -27.93 1.98
N ARG A 56 17.68 -26.67 2.44
CA ARG A 56 18.20 -26.30 3.76
C ARG A 56 17.13 -26.53 4.82
N THR A 57 15.91 -26.08 4.54
CA THR A 57 14.75 -26.36 5.39
C THR A 57 13.58 -26.86 4.54
N GLY A 58 12.65 -27.58 5.15
CA GLY A 58 11.50 -28.12 4.43
C GLY A 58 11.89 -29.06 3.29
N LYS A 59 11.34 -28.82 2.11
CA LYS A 59 11.52 -29.65 0.90
C LYS A 59 11.80 -28.83 -0.34
N GLY A 60 11.50 -27.54 -0.35
CA GLY A 60 11.68 -26.68 -1.51
C GLY A 60 13.10 -26.16 -1.65
N VAL A 61 13.64 -26.11 -2.87
CA VAL A 61 14.89 -25.40 -3.16
C VAL A 61 14.92 -24.94 -4.61
N ILE A 62 15.55 -23.78 -4.87
CA ILE A 62 15.80 -23.31 -6.23
C ILE A 62 17.22 -23.65 -6.64
N ARG A 63 17.39 -24.29 -7.79
CA ARG A 63 18.69 -24.51 -8.41
C ARG A 63 18.87 -23.56 -9.58
N LEU A 64 19.85 -22.68 -9.48
CA LEU A 64 20.29 -21.76 -10.53
C LEU A 64 21.58 -22.30 -11.15
N VAL A 65 21.58 -22.54 -12.46
CA VAL A 65 22.77 -22.97 -13.20
C VAL A 65 23.22 -21.84 -14.12
N SER A 66 24.50 -21.48 -14.05
CA SER A 66 25.09 -20.46 -14.92
C SER A 66 25.19 -20.95 -16.36
N ALA A 67 25.11 -20.05 -17.34
CA ALA A 67 25.40 -20.37 -18.74
C ALA A 67 26.16 -19.22 -19.43
N PRO A 68 26.80 -19.46 -20.58
CA PRO A 68 27.40 -18.41 -21.38
C PRO A 68 26.36 -17.36 -21.82
N GLY A 69 26.69 -16.09 -21.69
CA GLY A 69 25.87 -14.96 -22.13
C GLY A 69 26.64 -13.65 -22.10
N ARG A 70 26.45 -12.80 -23.13
CA ARG A 70 27.08 -11.46 -23.23
C ARG A 70 28.60 -11.45 -23.00
N GLY A 71 29.30 -12.47 -23.49
CA GLY A 71 30.77 -12.57 -23.37
C GLY A 71 31.27 -13.00 -22.00
N THR A 72 30.40 -13.46 -21.10
CA THR A 72 30.74 -14.00 -19.78
C THR A 72 29.89 -15.23 -19.45
N VAL A 73 30.11 -15.86 -18.30
CA VAL A 73 29.31 -17.01 -17.80
C VAL A 73 28.59 -16.58 -16.53
N PHE A 74 27.26 -16.60 -16.57
CA PHE A 74 26.43 -16.22 -15.44
C PHE A 74 25.04 -16.87 -15.46
N GLY A 75 24.40 -16.90 -14.29
CA GLY A 75 22.98 -17.21 -14.12
C GLY A 75 22.31 -16.09 -13.33
N ARG A 76 21.08 -15.66 -13.70
CA ARG A 76 20.43 -14.55 -12.99
C ARG A 76 18.94 -14.76 -12.72
N LEU A 77 18.50 -14.39 -11.52
CA LEU A 77 17.12 -14.42 -11.06
C LEU A 77 16.65 -13.04 -10.64
N LEU A 78 15.40 -12.71 -10.95
CA LEU A 78 14.70 -11.51 -10.50
C LEU A 78 13.61 -11.90 -9.51
N LEU A 79 13.61 -11.29 -8.34
CA LEU A 79 12.51 -11.41 -7.40
C LEU A 79 11.26 -10.73 -7.99
N ARG A 80 10.14 -11.47 -8.08
CA ARG A 80 8.89 -10.99 -8.68
C ARG A 80 8.25 -9.87 -7.86
N ALA A 81 8.39 -9.93 -6.54
CA ALA A 81 7.84 -8.94 -5.61
C ALA A 81 8.65 -7.63 -5.62
N ARG A 82 8.33 -6.76 -6.58
CA ARG A 82 8.91 -5.40 -6.65
C ARG A 82 8.37 -4.52 -5.54
N GLN A 83 9.23 -3.66 -5.00
CA GLN A 83 8.87 -2.65 -4.01
C GLN A 83 8.47 -1.37 -4.74
N THR A 84 7.23 -0.88 -4.54
CA THR A 84 6.61 0.22 -5.32
C THR A 84 6.71 1.61 -4.68
N ALA A 85 7.30 1.71 -3.49
CA ALA A 85 7.71 2.98 -2.87
C ALA A 85 8.98 2.75 -2.02
N PRO A 86 10.13 2.49 -2.67
CA PRO A 86 11.35 2.07 -1.98
C PRO A 86 12.25 3.24 -1.55
N SER A 87 12.01 4.45 -2.07
CA SER A 87 12.76 5.66 -1.69
C SER A 87 12.77 5.85 -0.18
N GLY A 88 13.93 6.18 0.39
CA GLY A 88 14.09 6.46 1.80
C GLY A 88 14.19 5.25 2.72
N LYS A 89 14.00 4.04 2.20
CA LYS A 89 14.05 2.80 2.98
C LYS A 89 15.42 2.13 2.90
N ILE A 90 15.71 1.33 3.92
CA ILE A 90 16.86 0.42 3.92
C ILE A 90 16.31 -0.99 3.83
N TYR A 91 16.83 -1.78 2.91
CA TYR A 91 16.45 -3.17 2.73
C TYR A 91 17.61 -4.10 3.06
N VAL A 92 17.34 -5.16 3.80
CA VAL A 92 18.25 -6.31 3.93
C VAL A 92 17.67 -7.44 3.10
N PHE A 93 18.39 -7.82 2.05
CA PHE A 93 18.07 -8.96 1.20
C PHE A 93 19.06 -10.08 1.50
N SER A 94 18.55 -11.23 1.94
CA SER A 94 19.39 -12.39 2.27
C SER A 94 18.76 -13.69 1.78
N LEU A 95 19.60 -14.70 1.65
CA LEU A 95 19.19 -16.08 1.36
C LEU A 95 20.27 -17.03 1.85
N TRP A 96 19.96 -18.31 1.90
CA TRP A 96 20.96 -19.35 2.08
C TRP A 96 21.33 -19.95 0.74
N ALA A 97 22.63 -20.17 0.53
CA ALA A 97 23.15 -20.73 -0.70
C ALA A 97 24.24 -21.77 -0.46
N ARG A 98 24.33 -22.75 -1.36
CA ARG A 98 25.47 -23.68 -1.51
C ARG A 98 25.70 -24.01 -2.98
N GLY A 99 26.87 -24.50 -3.33
CA GLY A 99 27.23 -24.93 -4.69
C GLY A 99 28.58 -24.40 -5.14
N THR A 100 28.70 -24.06 -6.42
CA THR A 100 29.95 -23.59 -7.05
C THR A 100 29.75 -22.27 -7.79
N GLY A 101 30.83 -21.51 -7.95
CA GLY A 101 30.82 -20.15 -8.52
C GLY A 101 30.73 -19.07 -7.44
N THR A 102 30.50 -17.82 -7.85
CA THR A 102 30.43 -16.67 -6.95
C THR A 102 29.06 -16.01 -7.02
N LEU A 103 28.32 -16.05 -5.91
CA LEU A 103 26.98 -15.50 -5.80
C LEU A 103 27.03 -14.02 -5.42
N HIS A 104 26.29 -13.19 -6.14
CA HIS A 104 26.09 -11.77 -5.84
C HIS A 104 24.61 -11.51 -5.63
N LEU A 105 24.30 -10.77 -4.56
CA LEU A 105 22.98 -10.20 -4.36
C LEU A 105 22.98 -8.73 -4.80
N GLY A 106 21.83 -8.23 -5.22
CA GLY A 106 21.69 -6.84 -5.63
C GLY A 106 20.24 -6.39 -5.77
N GLY A 107 20.09 -5.17 -6.24
CA GLY A 107 18.82 -4.55 -6.59
C GLY A 107 18.86 -3.92 -7.99
N ILE A 108 17.72 -3.93 -8.67
CA ILE A 108 17.45 -3.11 -9.85
C ILE A 108 16.61 -1.94 -9.37
N ARG A 109 17.23 -0.75 -9.34
CA ARG A 109 16.59 0.50 -8.98
C ARG A 109 16.01 1.14 -10.24
N TYR A 110 14.69 1.16 -10.34
CA TYR A 110 14.00 1.83 -11.44
C TYR A 110 13.89 3.32 -11.15
N ILE A 111 14.27 4.14 -12.12
CA ILE A 111 14.35 5.60 -12.01
C ILE A 111 13.76 6.26 -13.24
N THR A 112 13.43 7.55 -13.14
CA THR A 112 13.21 8.36 -14.33
C THR A 112 14.51 8.39 -15.12
N PRO A 113 14.51 7.97 -16.41
CA PRO A 113 15.73 7.86 -17.19
C PRO A 113 16.37 9.25 -17.38
N PRO A 114 17.66 9.41 -17.07
CA PRO A 114 18.43 10.52 -17.61
C PRO A 114 18.44 10.42 -19.15
N GLU A 115 18.53 11.56 -19.84
CA GLU A 115 18.59 11.58 -21.31
C GLU A 115 19.69 10.64 -21.83
N GLY A 116 19.32 9.76 -22.77
CA GLY A 116 20.22 8.77 -23.36
C GLY A 116 20.59 7.57 -22.48
N LYS A 117 20.04 7.43 -21.26
CA LYS A 117 20.33 6.32 -20.33
C LYS A 117 19.11 5.42 -20.08
N PRO A 118 19.33 4.14 -19.72
CA PRO A 118 18.22 3.24 -19.38
C PRO A 118 17.45 3.71 -18.13
N PRO A 119 16.16 3.37 -17.99
CA PRO A 119 15.31 3.77 -16.86
C PRO A 119 15.55 2.93 -15.60
N TYR A 120 16.77 2.43 -15.42
CA TYR A 120 17.16 1.60 -14.28
C TYR A 120 18.67 1.62 -14.06
N GLU A 121 19.07 1.36 -12.81
CA GLU A 121 20.45 1.14 -12.41
C GLU A 121 20.54 -0.13 -11.57
N TYR A 122 21.66 -0.84 -11.68
CA TYR A 122 21.96 -1.95 -10.79
C TYR A 122 22.72 -1.46 -9.57
N ASP A 123 22.33 -1.98 -8.42
CA ASP A 123 23.02 -1.83 -7.14
C ASP A 123 23.46 -3.24 -6.71
N TRP A 124 24.73 -3.55 -6.94
CA TRP A 124 25.29 -4.89 -6.68
C TRP A 124 26.16 -4.86 -5.43
N GLN A 125 26.11 -5.95 -4.68
CA GLN A 125 27.17 -6.29 -3.74
C GLN A 125 28.53 -6.24 -4.44
N GLU A 126 29.47 -5.49 -3.88
CA GLU A 126 30.81 -5.32 -4.47
C GLU A 126 31.57 -6.64 -4.51
N GLU A 127 31.63 -7.34 -3.37
CA GLU A 127 32.27 -8.65 -3.24
C GLU A 127 31.23 -9.76 -3.12
N GLY A 128 31.11 -10.60 -4.15
CA GLY A 128 30.25 -11.78 -4.09
C GLY A 128 30.78 -12.87 -3.16
N THR A 129 29.90 -13.77 -2.75
CA THR A 129 30.24 -14.92 -1.92
C THR A 129 30.62 -16.12 -2.78
N THR A 130 31.86 -16.58 -2.68
CA THR A 130 32.26 -17.87 -3.27
C THR A 130 31.53 -19.00 -2.57
N LEU A 131 30.78 -19.78 -3.34
CA LEU A 131 29.96 -20.86 -2.82
C LEU A 131 30.80 -22.10 -2.53
N THR A 132 30.34 -22.87 -1.56
CA THR A 132 30.86 -24.19 -1.18
C THR A 132 29.70 -25.19 -1.09
N ASP A 133 30.00 -26.47 -0.88
CA ASP A 133 28.96 -27.49 -0.67
C ASP A 133 28.17 -27.30 0.64
N SER A 134 28.65 -26.45 1.55
CA SER A 134 27.96 -26.12 2.79
C SER A 134 26.99 -24.95 2.60
N TRP A 135 25.86 -24.99 3.29
CA TRP A 135 24.91 -23.87 3.33
C TRP A 135 25.53 -22.64 4.00
N GLN A 136 25.60 -21.54 3.26
CA GLN A 136 26.12 -20.26 3.70
C GLN A 136 25.00 -19.21 3.60
N LYS A 137 24.84 -18.38 4.64
CA LYS A 137 23.94 -17.23 4.56
C LYS A 137 24.64 -16.12 3.78
N VAL A 138 24.03 -15.69 2.68
CA VAL A 138 24.48 -14.54 1.88
C VAL A 138 23.51 -13.40 2.15
N SER A 139 24.03 -12.20 2.40
CA SER A 139 23.21 -11.03 2.77
C SER A 139 23.77 -9.76 2.14
N TYR A 140 22.89 -8.90 1.66
CA TYR A 140 23.23 -7.59 1.10
C TYR A 140 22.27 -6.53 1.61
N THR A 141 22.81 -5.36 1.97
CA THR A 141 22.03 -4.20 2.39
C THR A 141 21.94 -3.22 1.24
N ILE A 142 20.71 -2.92 0.81
CA ILE A 142 20.43 -1.91 -0.20
C ILE A 142 19.91 -0.67 0.52
N ASP A 143 20.73 0.38 0.54
CA ASP A 143 20.42 1.63 1.19
C ASP A 143 19.85 2.66 0.20
N LEU A 144 18.55 2.90 0.30
CA LEU A 144 17.86 3.96 -0.43
C LEU A 144 17.49 5.16 0.47
N SER A 145 18.02 5.24 1.69
CA SER A 145 17.71 6.29 2.67
C SER A 145 17.93 7.70 2.13
N ARG A 146 18.84 7.86 1.15
CA ARG A 146 19.17 9.13 0.49
C ARG A 146 19.03 9.07 -1.04
N ARG A 147 18.22 8.16 -1.57
CA ARG A 147 18.07 7.94 -3.02
C ARG A 147 16.61 7.88 -3.43
N VAL A 148 16.30 8.53 -4.56
CA VAL A 148 15.03 8.39 -5.26
C VAL A 148 14.99 7.06 -6.03
N ALA A 149 13.88 6.35 -5.95
CA ALA A 149 13.58 5.18 -6.75
C ALA A 149 12.06 5.03 -6.96
N ASN A 150 11.67 4.81 -8.21
CA ASN A 150 10.26 4.55 -8.58
C ASN A 150 9.85 3.13 -8.18
N ALA A 151 10.78 2.18 -8.32
CA ALA A 151 10.61 0.82 -7.85
C ALA A 151 11.97 0.17 -7.58
N LEU A 152 11.98 -0.89 -6.76
CA LEU A 152 13.16 -1.71 -6.48
C LEU A 152 12.81 -3.18 -6.69
N ALA A 153 13.63 -3.90 -7.45
CA ALA A 153 13.50 -5.34 -7.60
C ALA A 153 14.79 -6.03 -7.17
N MET A 154 14.71 -7.04 -6.31
CA MET A 154 15.91 -7.78 -5.87
C MET A 154 16.37 -8.72 -6.96
N VAL A 155 17.68 -8.87 -7.09
CA VAL A 155 18.31 -9.70 -8.12
C VAL A 155 19.41 -10.56 -7.51
N VAL A 156 19.49 -11.80 -7.98
CA VAL A 156 20.53 -12.76 -7.61
C VAL A 156 21.31 -13.08 -8.88
N GLU A 157 22.63 -13.06 -8.82
CA GLU A 157 23.50 -13.45 -9.92
C GLU A 157 24.57 -14.44 -9.47
N LEU A 158 24.63 -15.59 -10.14
CA LEU A 158 25.74 -16.52 -10.05
C LEU A 158 26.73 -16.20 -11.15
N ARG A 159 27.98 -15.87 -10.80
CA ARG A 159 29.08 -15.60 -11.74
C ARG A 159 30.05 -16.77 -11.79
N GLY A 160 30.57 -17.04 -12.98
CA GLY A 160 31.44 -18.18 -13.24
C GLY A 160 30.65 -19.46 -13.52
N GLU A 161 31.35 -20.49 -13.99
CA GLU A 161 30.75 -21.80 -14.25
C GLU A 161 30.35 -22.47 -12.94
N GLY A 162 29.08 -22.86 -12.83
CA GLY A 162 28.60 -23.59 -11.67
C GLY A 162 27.09 -23.66 -11.53
N ALA A 163 26.67 -24.17 -10.38
CA ALA A 163 25.29 -24.20 -9.95
C ALA A 163 25.19 -23.77 -8.49
N ALA A 164 24.14 -23.01 -8.17
CA ALA A 164 23.80 -22.58 -6.84
C ALA A 164 22.43 -23.13 -6.43
N TYR A 165 22.35 -23.74 -5.27
CA TYR A 165 21.10 -24.06 -4.58
C TYR A 165 20.77 -22.90 -3.65
N LEU A 166 19.54 -22.38 -3.73
CA LEU A 166 19.07 -21.21 -3.01
C LEU A 166 17.84 -21.58 -2.19
N ASP A 167 17.85 -21.21 -0.91
CA ASP A 167 16.77 -21.51 0.04
C ASP A 167 16.60 -20.37 1.05
N ASP A 168 15.48 -20.36 1.76
CA ASP A 168 15.17 -19.47 2.89
C ASP A 168 15.45 -17.99 2.61
N VAL A 169 14.80 -17.47 1.55
CA VAL A 169 14.97 -16.08 1.13
C VAL A 169 14.30 -15.13 2.10
N SER A 170 15.02 -14.10 2.55
CA SER A 170 14.45 -13.01 3.33
C SER A 170 14.64 -11.66 2.65
N LEU A 171 13.57 -10.86 2.66
CA LEU A 171 13.62 -9.45 2.34
C LEU A 171 12.95 -8.67 3.47
N GLU A 172 13.71 -7.80 4.12
CA GLU A 172 13.26 -7.07 5.29
C GLU A 172 13.56 -5.57 5.12
N THR A 173 12.71 -4.71 5.69
CA THR A 173 13.04 -3.30 5.87
C THR A 173 13.70 -3.08 7.22
N VAL A 174 14.71 -2.22 7.25
CA VAL A 174 15.49 -1.92 8.45
C VAL A 174 15.30 -0.45 8.84
N VAL A 175 15.06 -0.24 10.13
CA VAL A 175 15.11 1.09 10.75
C VAL A 175 16.29 1.11 11.73
N GLN A 176 17.18 2.08 11.57
CA GLN A 176 18.32 2.28 12.45
C GLN A 176 17.84 2.54 13.89
N PRO A 177 18.57 2.07 14.92
CA PRO A 177 18.18 2.29 16.31
C PRO A 177 17.91 3.77 16.62
N GLY A 178 16.73 4.04 17.17
CA GLY A 178 16.31 5.40 17.54
C GLY A 178 15.86 6.28 16.37
N ALA A 179 16.00 5.84 15.11
CA ALA A 179 15.51 6.59 13.96
C ALA A 179 13.98 6.59 13.92
N PHE A 180 13.41 7.78 13.75
CA PHE A 180 11.98 7.96 13.54
C PHE A 180 11.75 9.20 12.69
N VAL A 181 10.65 9.21 11.94
CA VAL A 181 10.12 10.42 11.31
C VAL A 181 8.61 10.36 11.48
N THR A 182 8.00 11.44 11.97
CA THR A 182 6.56 11.54 12.16
C THR A 182 6.04 12.85 11.61
N ALA A 183 4.84 12.80 11.03
CA ALA A 183 4.09 13.98 10.61
C ALA A 183 2.85 14.12 11.50
N ALA A 184 2.45 15.36 11.81
CA ALA A 184 1.25 15.63 12.60
C ALA A 184 -0.04 15.26 11.85
N SER A 185 -0.06 15.48 10.53
CA SER A 185 -1.10 15.00 9.63
C SER A 185 -0.48 14.20 8.49
N ARG A 186 -1.20 13.17 8.03
CA ARG A 186 -0.85 12.40 6.84
C ARG A 186 -1.42 13.00 5.56
N HIS A 187 -2.45 13.84 5.68
CA HIS A 187 -3.11 14.48 4.57
C HIS A 187 -3.26 15.99 4.77
N LEU A 188 -3.03 16.76 3.71
CA LEU A 188 -3.40 18.17 3.66
C LEU A 188 -4.15 18.46 2.36
N VAL A 189 -5.13 19.35 2.43
CA VAL A 189 -5.74 19.96 1.25
C VAL A 189 -5.44 21.45 1.27
N LEU A 190 -4.93 21.98 0.17
CA LEU A 190 -4.57 23.39 0.02
C LEU A 190 -5.22 23.97 -1.24
N PRO A 191 -5.63 25.24 -1.25
CA PRO A 191 -5.93 25.94 -2.50
C PRO A 191 -4.70 26.00 -3.39
N VAL A 192 -4.89 25.91 -4.71
CA VAL A 192 -3.83 26.17 -5.69
C VAL A 192 -3.14 27.52 -5.42
N GLY A 193 -1.82 27.54 -5.56
CA GLY A 193 -0.96 28.69 -5.29
C GLY A 193 -0.64 28.94 -3.82
N LYS A 194 -1.33 28.28 -2.87
CA LYS A 194 -1.03 28.43 -1.43
C LYS A 194 0.19 27.59 -1.05
N ALA A 195 1.29 28.24 -0.68
CA ALA A 195 2.44 27.58 -0.06
C ALA A 195 2.26 27.53 1.46
N GLU A 196 2.39 26.34 2.03
CA GLU A 196 2.37 26.11 3.48
C GLU A 196 3.48 25.14 3.83
N ASP A 197 4.32 25.46 4.82
CA ASP A 197 5.43 24.59 5.21
C ASP A 197 4.94 23.34 5.93
N LEU A 198 5.51 22.18 5.62
CA LEU A 198 5.23 20.96 6.37
C LEU A 198 6.17 20.86 7.55
N VAL A 199 5.59 20.60 8.72
CA VAL A 199 6.34 20.40 9.95
C VAL A 199 6.30 18.91 10.30
N LEU A 200 7.48 18.32 10.40
CA LEU A 200 7.69 16.94 10.83
C LEU A 200 8.60 16.90 12.06
N THR A 201 8.59 15.77 12.75
CA THR A 201 9.48 15.52 13.90
C THR A 201 10.35 14.30 13.64
N THR A 202 11.62 14.40 13.98
CA THR A 202 12.62 13.33 13.87
C THR A 202 13.70 13.50 14.95
N GLN A 203 14.81 12.78 14.87
CA GLN A 203 15.94 12.94 15.76
C GLN A 203 16.56 14.34 15.63
N PRO A 204 17.08 14.94 16.72
CA PRO A 204 17.80 16.21 16.68
C PRO A 204 19.00 16.23 15.74
N GLN A 205 19.22 17.36 15.07
CA GLN A 205 20.42 17.66 14.26
C GLN A 205 20.78 16.56 13.25
N THR A 206 19.78 15.86 12.74
CA THR A 206 19.96 14.67 11.90
C THR A 206 19.67 15.02 10.44
N PRO A 207 20.48 14.50 9.50
CA PRO A 207 20.16 14.58 8.08
C PRO A 207 18.84 13.86 7.78
N VAL A 208 17.99 14.53 6.99
CA VAL A 208 16.74 13.97 6.49
C VAL A 208 16.72 14.13 4.97
N PHE A 209 16.48 13.02 4.28
CA PHE A 209 16.19 13.02 2.86
C PHE A 209 14.69 13.25 2.64
N VAL A 210 14.36 14.20 1.78
CA VAL A 210 12.97 14.52 1.43
C VAL A 210 12.76 14.32 -0.05
N SER A 211 11.82 13.45 -0.43
CA SER A 211 11.39 13.25 -1.81
C SER A 211 10.03 13.92 -2.02
N VAL A 212 9.93 14.76 -3.04
CA VAL A 212 8.69 15.42 -3.46
C VAL A 212 8.30 14.92 -4.84
N VAL A 213 7.09 14.39 -4.97
CA VAL A 213 6.48 14.00 -6.25
C VAL A 213 5.26 14.86 -6.48
N LYS A 214 5.17 15.56 -7.61
CA LYS A 214 4.00 16.38 -7.97
C LYS A 214 3.27 15.75 -9.13
N GLY A 215 2.06 15.25 -8.92
CA GLY A 215 1.25 14.61 -9.95
C GLY A 215 2.00 13.45 -10.64
N LYS A 216 2.30 13.64 -11.92
CA LYS A 216 3.04 12.66 -12.75
C LYS A 216 4.52 13.01 -12.93
N ASP A 217 4.99 14.07 -12.28
CA ASP A 217 6.37 14.51 -12.38
C ASP A 217 7.32 13.48 -11.79
N ALA A 218 8.58 13.52 -12.24
CA ALA A 218 9.64 12.75 -11.61
C ALA A 218 9.83 13.20 -10.15
N PRO A 219 10.17 12.28 -9.23
CA PRO A 219 10.45 12.67 -7.85
C PRO A 219 11.69 13.56 -7.79
N VAL A 220 11.63 14.62 -6.98
CA VAL A 220 12.75 15.52 -6.70
C VAL A 220 13.21 15.28 -5.26
N GLY A 221 14.52 15.01 -5.10
CA GLY A 221 15.14 14.77 -3.79
C GLY A 221 15.79 16.03 -3.23
N HIS A 222 15.64 16.24 -1.92
CA HIS A 222 16.24 17.32 -1.15
C HIS A 222 16.90 16.75 0.11
N GLU A 223 17.93 17.44 0.60
CA GLU A 223 18.51 17.16 1.91
C GLU A 223 18.23 18.32 2.85
N LEU A 224 17.76 17.98 4.04
CA LEU A 224 17.53 18.90 5.14
C LEU A 224 18.24 18.38 6.39
N THR A 225 18.39 19.25 7.38
CA THR A 225 18.82 18.87 8.73
C THR A 225 17.75 19.33 9.70
N SER A 226 17.35 18.45 10.61
CA SER A 226 16.40 18.80 11.68
C SER A 226 17.02 19.78 12.69
N SER A 227 16.18 20.52 13.41
CA SER A 227 16.62 21.43 14.47
C SER A 227 17.20 20.68 15.68
N ALA A 228 17.68 21.43 16.69
CA ALA A 228 18.14 20.87 17.96
C ALA A 228 17.00 20.17 18.75
N GLU A 229 15.75 20.51 18.47
CA GLU A 229 14.56 19.90 19.05
C GLU A 229 13.99 18.77 18.17
N GLY A 230 14.66 18.43 17.07
CA GLY A 230 14.19 17.41 16.13
C GLY A 230 13.10 17.88 15.18
N ARG A 231 12.85 19.19 15.10
CA ARG A 231 11.86 19.76 14.16
C ARG A 231 12.43 19.82 12.76
N LEU A 232 11.71 19.26 11.79
CA LEU A 232 12.03 19.35 10.36
C LEU A 232 10.97 20.23 9.67
N ILE A 233 11.42 21.23 8.92
CA ILE A 233 10.55 22.10 8.14
C ILE A 233 10.81 21.83 6.66
N VAL A 234 9.82 21.27 5.96
CA VAL A 234 9.86 21.10 4.51
C VAL A 234 9.20 22.32 3.87
N PRO A 235 9.94 23.15 3.11
CA PRO A 235 9.41 24.38 2.54
C PRO A 235 8.22 24.13 1.61
N GLY A 236 7.12 24.87 1.83
CA GLY A 236 5.92 24.82 0.98
C GLY A 236 6.19 25.12 -0.49
N ALA A 237 7.20 25.96 -0.74
CA ALA A 237 7.66 26.33 -2.07
C ALA A 237 8.13 25.14 -2.93
N TRP A 238 8.51 24.00 -2.33
CA TRP A 238 8.98 22.83 -3.07
C TRP A 238 7.82 22.07 -3.74
N PHE A 239 6.64 22.10 -3.14
CA PHE A 239 5.50 21.32 -3.59
C PHE A 239 4.25 22.13 -3.92
N VAL A 240 4.27 23.46 -3.73
CA VAL A 240 3.19 24.35 -4.17
C VAL A 240 2.90 24.16 -5.66
N SER A 241 1.61 24.14 -6.00
CA SER A 241 1.14 23.97 -7.38
C SER A 241 0.16 25.08 -7.76
N ALA A 242 0.29 25.59 -8.98
CA ALA A 242 -0.67 26.53 -9.58
C ALA A 242 -1.92 25.83 -10.14
N GLU A 243 -1.89 24.49 -10.27
CA GLU A 243 -2.97 23.68 -10.81
C GLU A 243 -3.41 22.61 -9.79
N PRO A 244 -4.67 22.13 -9.85
CA PRO A 244 -5.12 21.03 -9.01
C PRO A 244 -4.28 19.77 -9.26
N VAL A 245 -3.65 19.25 -8.21
CA VAL A 245 -2.76 18.10 -8.31
C VAL A 245 -2.54 17.48 -6.93
N ASN A 246 -2.23 16.19 -6.88
CA ASN A 246 -1.70 15.59 -5.66
C ASN A 246 -0.18 15.65 -5.65
N CYS A 247 0.37 16.07 -4.52
CA CYS A 247 1.79 16.01 -4.23
C CYS A 247 2.02 14.98 -3.14
N ARG A 248 3.05 14.14 -3.30
CA ARG A 248 3.49 13.20 -2.27
C ARG A 248 4.84 13.63 -1.75
N ILE A 249 4.92 13.85 -0.44
CA ILE A 249 6.14 14.19 0.27
C ILE A 249 6.52 13.00 1.14
N ALA A 250 7.72 12.44 0.93
CA ALA A 250 8.29 11.41 1.77
C ALA A 250 9.55 11.95 2.46
N ALA A 251 9.54 12.01 3.79
CA ALA A 251 10.68 12.42 4.60
C ALA A 251 11.27 11.20 5.30
N CYS A 252 12.58 11.00 5.15
CA CYS A 252 13.25 9.76 5.48
C CYS A 252 14.53 10.02 6.26
N SER A 253 14.72 9.27 7.35
CA SER A 253 15.92 9.34 8.16
C SER A 253 16.22 7.98 8.79
N GLY A 254 17.45 7.48 8.65
CA GLY A 254 17.88 6.19 9.20
C GLY A 254 17.01 4.99 8.79
N GLY A 255 16.38 5.02 7.62
CA GLY A 255 15.44 3.98 7.15
C GLY A 255 14.00 4.14 7.66
N ALA A 256 13.75 5.02 8.64
CA ALA A 256 12.39 5.45 8.99
C ALA A 256 11.87 6.43 7.95
N ALA A 257 10.57 6.37 7.66
CA ALA A 257 9.94 7.26 6.70
C ALA A 257 8.55 7.71 7.17
N ALA A 258 8.24 8.99 6.94
CA ALA A 258 6.89 9.53 6.99
C ALA A 258 6.47 9.97 5.60
N GLN A 259 5.23 9.67 5.23
CA GLN A 259 4.61 10.15 4.01
C GLN A 259 3.49 11.14 4.36
N VAL A 260 3.46 12.26 3.64
CA VAL A 260 2.38 13.25 3.67
C VAL A 260 1.91 13.47 2.24
N ASP A 261 0.62 13.28 2.00
CA ASP A 261 0.00 13.60 0.71
C ASP A 261 -0.69 14.98 0.81
N VAL A 262 -0.37 15.88 -0.12
CA VAL A 262 -0.92 17.23 -0.22
C VAL A 262 -1.75 17.33 -1.49
N THR A 263 -3.06 17.51 -1.38
CA THR A 263 -3.93 17.75 -2.53
C THR A 263 -4.13 19.26 -2.73
N PHE A 264 -3.74 19.75 -3.91
CA PHE A 264 -4.10 21.09 -4.35
C PHE A 264 -5.46 21.07 -5.05
N VAL A 265 -6.37 21.95 -4.64
CA VAL A 265 -7.72 22.10 -5.21
C VAL A 265 -8.00 23.56 -5.55
N THR A 266 -9.05 23.82 -6.34
CA THR A 266 -9.48 25.19 -6.60
C THR A 266 -9.97 25.86 -5.31
N ALA A 267 -9.95 27.20 -5.27
CA ALA A 267 -10.48 27.95 -4.13
C ALA A 267 -11.97 27.65 -3.88
N GLU A 268 -12.73 27.43 -4.95
CA GLU A 268 -14.15 27.05 -4.89
C GLU A 268 -14.35 25.67 -4.23
N SER A 269 -13.64 24.64 -4.70
CA SER A 269 -13.73 23.29 -4.11
C SER A 269 -13.26 23.27 -2.65
N PHE A 270 -12.23 24.05 -2.32
CA PHE A 270 -11.78 24.21 -0.94
C PHE A 270 -12.88 24.82 -0.06
N ALA A 271 -13.48 25.93 -0.51
CA ALA A 271 -14.53 26.62 0.23
C ALA A 271 -15.78 25.75 0.39
N HIS A 272 -16.16 24.98 -0.64
CA HIS A 272 -17.26 24.03 -0.62
C HIS A 272 -17.09 22.99 0.49
N SER A 273 -15.99 22.23 0.45
CA SER A 273 -15.73 21.13 1.39
C SER A 273 -15.59 21.63 2.83
N LEU A 274 -14.91 22.78 3.02
CA LEU A 274 -14.81 23.40 4.34
C LEU A 274 -16.16 23.91 4.86
N GLY A 275 -17.02 24.41 3.97
CA GLY A 275 -18.39 24.81 4.29
C GLY A 275 -19.24 23.64 4.78
N LEU A 276 -19.18 22.49 4.08
CA LEU A 276 -19.83 21.25 4.50
C LEU A 276 -19.34 20.82 5.89
N ALA A 277 -18.02 20.76 6.10
CA ALA A 277 -17.46 20.38 7.39
C ALA A 277 -17.89 21.30 8.53
N LYS A 278 -17.88 22.62 8.33
CA LYS A 278 -18.39 23.58 9.34
C LYS A 278 -19.87 23.36 9.66
N SER A 279 -20.67 22.94 8.68
CA SER A 279 -22.10 22.68 8.83
C SER A 279 -22.40 21.45 9.68
N VAL A 280 -21.42 20.56 9.89
CA VAL A 280 -21.53 19.44 10.84
C VAL A 280 -21.70 19.93 12.28
N ALA A 281 -21.17 21.12 12.62
CA ALA A 281 -21.29 21.71 13.96
C ALA A 281 -20.89 20.75 15.10
N LEU A 282 -19.68 20.17 15.02
CA LEU A 282 -19.19 19.25 16.05
C LEU A 282 -18.97 19.98 17.39
N THR A 283 -19.56 19.44 18.45
CA THR A 283 -19.43 19.94 19.83
C THR A 283 -18.75 18.94 20.77
N LYS A 284 -18.54 17.70 20.31
CA LYS A 284 -17.87 16.62 21.03
C LYS A 284 -16.93 15.87 20.07
N PRO A 285 -15.94 15.13 20.60
CA PRO A 285 -15.12 14.26 19.79
C PRO A 285 -15.96 13.27 18.96
N LEU A 286 -15.54 13.04 17.72
CA LEU A 286 -16.12 12.11 16.76
C LEU A 286 -15.03 11.14 16.30
N ARG A 287 -15.07 9.91 16.81
CA ARG A 287 -14.20 8.80 16.40
C ARG A 287 -14.93 7.91 15.40
N ILE A 288 -14.48 7.89 14.16
CA ILE A 288 -15.14 7.15 13.08
C ILE A 288 -14.40 5.86 12.76
N LEU A 289 -15.10 4.73 12.72
CA LEU A 289 -14.59 3.49 12.14
C LEU A 289 -15.08 3.34 10.70
N TYR A 290 -14.16 3.09 9.77
CA TYR A 290 -14.47 2.74 8.39
C TYR A 290 -14.16 1.26 8.13
N LEU A 291 -15.19 0.50 7.79
CA LEU A 291 -15.09 -0.86 7.27
C LEU A 291 -15.40 -0.84 5.77
N GLY A 292 -14.62 -1.54 4.95
CA GLY A 292 -14.87 -1.57 3.51
C GLY A 292 -13.84 -2.35 2.71
N ASP A 293 -13.90 -2.17 1.39
CA ASP A 293 -13.05 -2.89 0.44
C ASP A 293 -11.86 -2.04 -0.08
N SER A 294 -11.44 -2.26 -1.33
CA SER A 294 -10.35 -1.48 -1.94
C SER A 294 -10.66 0.00 -2.07
N LEU A 295 -11.93 0.41 -2.12
CA LEU A 295 -12.30 1.84 -2.17
C LEU A 295 -11.96 2.54 -0.84
N THR A 296 -12.02 1.81 0.26
CA THR A 296 -11.64 2.27 1.60
C THR A 296 -10.15 2.05 1.89
N ASP A 297 -9.55 0.97 1.38
CA ASP A 297 -8.15 0.60 1.68
C ASP A 297 -7.11 1.31 0.80
N PHE A 298 -7.42 1.56 -0.48
CA PHE A 298 -6.45 2.15 -1.38
C PHE A 298 -6.29 3.64 -1.09
N ASP A 299 -5.15 4.19 -1.53
CA ASP A 299 -4.81 5.60 -1.37
C ASP A 299 -4.82 6.13 0.08
N ARG A 300 -4.64 5.25 1.09
CA ARG A 300 -4.43 5.66 2.49
C ARG A 300 -3.40 6.79 2.58
N GLY A 301 -3.74 7.83 3.32
CA GLY A 301 -3.02 9.10 3.38
C GLY A 301 -3.66 10.20 2.51
N MET A 302 -4.57 9.85 1.61
CA MET A 302 -5.32 10.82 0.78
C MET A 302 -6.71 10.35 0.36
N ASN A 303 -7.21 9.22 0.87
CA ASN A 303 -8.51 8.67 0.48
C ASN A 303 -9.66 9.42 1.17
N TYR A 304 -10.90 9.04 0.88
CA TYR A 304 -12.06 9.74 1.43
C TYR A 304 -12.09 9.76 2.98
N CYS A 305 -11.56 8.74 3.66
CA CYS A 305 -11.45 8.74 5.13
C CYS A 305 -10.50 9.84 5.60
N ASP A 306 -9.32 9.93 4.97
CA ASP A 306 -8.32 10.96 5.27
C ASP A 306 -8.86 12.38 4.97
N LYS A 307 -9.68 12.52 3.93
CA LYS A 307 -10.31 13.80 3.55
C LYS A 307 -11.38 14.24 4.53
N VAL A 308 -12.26 13.34 4.98
CA VAL A 308 -13.27 13.65 6.01
C VAL A 308 -12.56 14.10 7.30
N ASP A 309 -11.54 13.36 7.73
CA ASP A 309 -10.76 13.71 8.93
C ASP A 309 -10.08 15.08 8.79
N PHE A 310 -9.43 15.34 7.66
CA PHE A 310 -8.81 16.63 7.38
C PHE A 310 -9.82 17.78 7.48
N TRP A 311 -10.97 17.68 6.81
CA TRP A 311 -11.94 18.77 6.78
C TRP A 311 -12.60 19.00 8.13
N LEU A 312 -12.93 17.94 8.86
CA LEU A 312 -13.47 18.05 10.21
C LEU A 312 -12.45 18.67 11.17
N ASN A 313 -11.18 18.29 11.11
CA ASN A 313 -10.13 18.90 11.94
C ASN A 313 -9.78 20.33 11.49
N GLN A 314 -9.97 20.67 10.22
CA GLN A 314 -9.84 22.05 9.75
C GLN A 314 -10.96 22.95 10.31
N ALA A 315 -12.17 22.42 10.49
CA ALA A 315 -13.29 23.14 11.09
C ALA A 315 -13.28 23.10 12.63
N PHE A 316 -12.84 21.98 13.21
CA PHE A 316 -12.89 21.66 14.63
C PHE A 316 -11.61 20.92 15.09
N PRO A 317 -10.48 21.64 15.26
CA PRO A 317 -9.19 21.03 15.53
C PRO A 317 -9.20 20.08 16.75
N GLY A 318 -8.78 18.84 16.52
CA GLY A 318 -8.66 17.80 17.56
C GLY A 318 -9.97 17.13 17.97
N LEU A 319 -11.10 17.45 17.34
CA LEU A 319 -12.38 16.80 17.63
C LEU A 319 -12.70 15.63 16.70
N ALA A 320 -11.95 15.41 15.63
CA ALA A 320 -12.17 14.28 14.73
C ALA A 320 -10.94 13.35 14.70
N SER A 321 -11.21 12.05 14.67
CA SER A 321 -10.22 11.03 14.41
C SER A 321 -10.89 9.80 13.79
N PHE A 322 -10.12 8.91 13.18
CA PHE A 322 -10.68 7.72 12.56
C PHE A 322 -9.76 6.50 12.61
N HIS A 323 -10.38 5.33 12.48
CA HIS A 323 -9.73 4.06 12.18
C HIS A 323 -10.20 3.59 10.79
N ASN A 324 -9.25 3.42 9.85
CA ASN A 324 -9.54 2.81 8.55
C ASN A 324 -9.14 1.32 8.53
N ALA A 325 -10.16 0.46 8.66
CA ALA A 325 -10.04 -0.99 8.59
C ALA A 325 -10.56 -1.55 7.25
N GLY A 326 -10.50 -0.75 6.17
CA GLY A 326 -10.76 -1.26 4.82
C GLY A 326 -9.70 -2.26 4.37
N VAL A 327 -10.11 -3.30 3.63
CA VAL A 327 -9.18 -4.29 3.05
C VAL A 327 -9.46 -4.52 1.57
N GLY A 328 -8.45 -4.28 0.74
CA GLY A 328 -8.54 -4.50 -0.70
C GLY A 328 -9.02 -5.89 -1.08
N GLY A 329 -10.09 -5.95 -1.89
CA GLY A 329 -10.69 -7.19 -2.38
C GLY A 329 -11.69 -7.84 -1.42
N ASP A 330 -12.10 -7.15 -0.36
CA ASP A 330 -13.19 -7.59 0.50
C ASP A 330 -14.55 -7.56 -0.16
N TYR A 331 -15.36 -8.54 0.21
CA TYR A 331 -16.81 -8.58 0.07
C TYR A 331 -17.37 -9.05 1.42
N ILE A 332 -18.68 -8.93 1.65
CA ILE A 332 -19.26 -9.05 2.99
C ILE A 332 -18.93 -10.35 3.72
N THR A 333 -18.83 -11.50 3.04
CA THR A 333 -18.49 -12.77 3.69
C THR A 333 -17.02 -12.85 4.12
N ARG A 334 -16.08 -12.18 3.42
CA ARG A 334 -14.69 -12.04 3.88
C ARG A 334 -14.56 -11.09 5.06
N MET A 335 -15.32 -9.99 5.05
CA MET A 335 -15.44 -9.10 6.19
C MET A 335 -16.02 -9.83 7.40
N GLU A 336 -17.05 -10.66 7.20
CA GLU A 336 -17.60 -11.57 8.22
C GLU A 336 -16.50 -12.50 8.77
N ASP A 337 -15.75 -13.19 7.90
CA ASP A 337 -14.66 -14.04 8.37
C ASP A 337 -13.67 -13.27 9.23
N ARG A 338 -13.26 -12.08 8.80
CA ARG A 338 -12.27 -11.28 9.52
C ARG A 338 -12.78 -10.77 10.86
N ILE A 339 -14.00 -10.24 10.92
CA ILE A 339 -14.56 -9.68 12.16
C ILE A 339 -14.80 -10.75 13.24
N TYR A 340 -15.06 -11.99 12.83
CA TYR A 340 -15.16 -13.16 13.72
C TYR A 340 -13.78 -13.80 14.03
N GLY A 341 -12.68 -13.26 13.53
CA GLY A 341 -11.33 -13.80 13.74
C GLY A 341 -11.08 -15.13 13.01
N ARG A 342 -11.88 -15.46 11.99
CA ARG A 342 -11.66 -16.62 11.12
C ARG A 342 -10.54 -16.33 10.11
N PRO A 343 -9.99 -17.37 9.44
CA PRO A 343 -8.95 -17.15 8.42
C PRO A 343 -9.44 -16.23 7.29
N ALA A 344 -8.79 -15.08 7.11
CA ALA A 344 -9.10 -14.11 6.09
C ALA A 344 -7.81 -13.43 5.57
N HIS A 345 -7.86 -12.90 4.35
CA HIS A 345 -6.77 -12.08 3.81
C HIS A 345 -6.60 -10.80 4.66
N ARG A 346 -5.35 -10.48 5.01
CA ARG A 346 -4.99 -9.34 5.86
C ARG A 346 -5.82 -9.25 7.14
N ARG A 347 -5.87 -10.36 7.88
CA ARG A 347 -6.64 -10.46 9.12
C ARG A 347 -6.19 -9.41 10.16
N GLU A 348 -4.89 -9.11 10.17
CA GLU A 348 -4.25 -8.15 11.07
C GLU A 348 -4.86 -6.76 11.04
N MET A 349 -5.59 -6.41 9.98
CA MET A 349 -6.28 -5.13 9.86
C MET A 349 -7.43 -4.94 10.87
N TYR A 350 -7.89 -6.03 11.51
CA TYR A 350 -8.95 -6.01 12.53
C TYR A 350 -8.37 -6.36 13.92
N ASP A 351 -7.04 -6.44 14.05
CA ASP A 351 -6.41 -6.61 15.35
C ASP A 351 -6.74 -5.40 16.24
N ASP A 352 -7.10 -5.65 17.50
CA ASP A 352 -7.52 -4.64 18.47
C ASP A 352 -8.64 -3.70 17.98
N LEU A 353 -9.46 -4.12 16.99
CA LEU A 353 -10.46 -3.26 16.36
C LEU A 353 -11.40 -2.59 17.39
N TRP A 354 -11.75 -3.28 18.46
CA TRP A 354 -12.68 -2.82 19.49
C TRP A 354 -12.02 -2.19 20.72
N LYS A 355 -10.69 -1.96 20.68
CA LYS A 355 -9.97 -1.30 21.78
C LYS A 355 -10.33 0.19 21.89
N GLU A 356 -10.72 0.80 20.78
CA GLU A 356 -11.22 2.17 20.72
C GLU A 356 -12.75 2.20 20.83
N ASN A 357 -13.26 3.17 21.57
CA ASN A 357 -14.70 3.47 21.57
C ASN A 357 -15.01 4.39 20.39
N TYR A 358 -15.68 3.84 19.37
CA TYR A 358 -16.14 4.62 18.22
C TYR A 358 -17.44 5.35 18.52
N ASP A 359 -17.61 6.50 17.89
CA ASP A 359 -18.82 7.32 17.95
C ASP A 359 -19.69 7.12 16.68
N LEU A 360 -19.12 6.55 15.61
CA LEU A 360 -19.80 6.26 14.35
C LEU A 360 -19.08 5.16 13.56
N ILE A 361 -19.82 4.30 12.88
CA ILE A 361 -19.26 3.23 12.02
C ILE A 361 -19.86 3.33 10.62
N PHE A 362 -19.02 3.44 9.61
CA PHE A 362 -19.42 3.31 8.19
C PHE A 362 -19.01 1.94 7.64
N ILE A 363 -19.90 1.34 6.84
CA ILE A 363 -19.61 0.14 6.05
C ILE A 363 -19.80 0.48 4.57
N PHE A 364 -18.72 0.40 3.78
CA PHE A 364 -18.72 0.69 2.34
C PHE A 364 -18.20 -0.51 1.54
N LEU A 365 -19.12 -1.25 0.93
CA LEU A 365 -18.86 -2.45 0.12
C LEU A 365 -19.72 -2.40 -1.16
N GLY A 366 -19.54 -3.37 -2.05
CA GLY A 366 -20.43 -3.56 -3.19
C GLY A 366 -19.72 -4.00 -4.46
N HIS A 367 -18.61 -3.37 -4.85
CA HIS A 367 -17.94 -3.71 -6.12
C HIS A 367 -17.44 -5.16 -6.16
N ASN A 368 -16.84 -5.63 -5.07
CA ASN A 368 -16.34 -7.00 -4.98
C ASN A 368 -17.45 -8.03 -4.73
N ASP A 369 -18.50 -7.65 -3.99
CA ASP A 369 -19.71 -8.46 -3.76
C ASP A 369 -20.42 -8.76 -5.09
N THR A 370 -20.54 -7.73 -5.92
CA THR A 370 -21.22 -7.75 -7.23
C THR A 370 -20.34 -8.19 -8.39
N LYS A 371 -19.07 -8.54 -8.11
CA LYS A 371 -18.17 -9.10 -9.11
C LYS A 371 -18.80 -10.35 -9.71
N THR A 372 -18.75 -10.49 -11.03
CA THR A 372 -19.23 -11.67 -11.75
C THR A 372 -18.20 -12.13 -12.77
N THR A 373 -18.42 -13.28 -13.39
CA THR A 373 -17.43 -14.00 -14.19
C THR A 373 -17.96 -14.43 -15.55
N ALA A 374 -17.05 -14.65 -16.50
CA ALA A 374 -17.40 -15.24 -17.80
C ALA A 374 -18.08 -16.62 -17.64
N GLN A 375 -17.65 -17.43 -16.66
CA GLN A 375 -18.23 -18.75 -16.39
C GLN A 375 -19.70 -18.67 -15.95
N SER A 376 -20.08 -17.61 -15.23
CA SER A 376 -21.46 -17.35 -14.83
C SER A 376 -22.24 -16.55 -15.87
N GLU A 377 -21.71 -16.38 -17.09
CA GLU A 377 -22.26 -15.51 -18.14
C GLU A 377 -22.56 -14.08 -17.65
N LEU A 378 -21.78 -13.61 -16.66
CA LEU A 378 -21.97 -12.34 -15.97
C LEU A 378 -23.31 -12.19 -15.20
N LYS A 379 -24.05 -13.30 -14.97
CA LYS A 379 -25.39 -13.28 -14.36
C LYS A 379 -25.39 -13.47 -12.84
N VAL A 380 -24.34 -14.08 -12.29
CA VAL A 380 -24.29 -14.43 -10.87
C VAL A 380 -23.20 -13.62 -10.19
N PRO A 381 -23.52 -12.77 -9.20
CA PRO A 381 -22.52 -12.06 -8.41
C PRO A 381 -21.80 -13.03 -7.45
N VAL A 382 -20.58 -12.69 -7.04
CA VAL A 382 -19.79 -13.48 -6.07
C VAL A 382 -20.54 -13.64 -4.75
N VAL A 383 -21.28 -12.62 -4.33
CA VAL A 383 -22.17 -12.69 -3.18
C VAL A 383 -23.61 -12.49 -3.66
N PRO A 384 -24.41 -13.57 -3.75
CA PRO A 384 -25.84 -13.46 -4.03
C PRO A 384 -26.60 -12.70 -2.92
N PRO A 385 -27.76 -12.08 -3.23
CA PRO A 385 -28.55 -11.29 -2.28
C PRO A 385 -28.87 -12.00 -0.95
N GLU A 386 -29.15 -13.30 -0.97
CA GLU A 386 -29.43 -14.08 0.25
C GLU A 386 -28.19 -14.21 1.15
N ALA A 387 -27.03 -14.46 0.55
CA ALA A 387 -25.77 -14.53 1.29
C ALA A 387 -25.36 -13.15 1.82
N GLN A 388 -25.62 -12.10 1.04
CA GLN A 388 -25.43 -10.72 1.48
C GLN A 388 -26.28 -10.41 2.71
N ASP A 389 -27.59 -10.66 2.67
CA ASP A 389 -28.52 -10.43 3.79
C ASP A 389 -28.05 -11.16 5.05
N ALA A 390 -27.75 -12.46 4.93
CA ALA A 390 -27.32 -13.28 6.05
C ALA A 390 -26.00 -12.79 6.67
N SER A 391 -25.00 -12.43 5.86
CA SER A 391 -23.70 -11.99 6.36
C SER A 391 -23.75 -10.60 6.97
N PHE A 392 -24.48 -9.65 6.36
CA PHE A 392 -24.67 -8.32 6.97
C PHE A 392 -25.35 -8.43 8.35
N ARG A 393 -26.37 -9.28 8.52
CA ARG A 393 -26.99 -9.48 9.84
C ARG A 393 -26.00 -9.97 10.88
N LYS A 394 -25.15 -10.94 10.54
CA LYS A 394 -24.12 -11.47 11.45
C LYS A 394 -23.07 -10.43 11.81
N VAL A 395 -22.63 -9.65 10.82
CA VAL A 395 -21.66 -8.57 11.02
C VAL A 395 -22.26 -7.49 11.92
N VAL A 396 -23.45 -6.99 11.61
CA VAL A 396 -24.16 -5.99 12.42
C VAL A 396 -24.40 -6.49 13.86
N ALA A 397 -24.83 -7.75 14.01
CA ALA A 397 -25.05 -8.33 15.33
C ALA A 397 -23.75 -8.35 16.16
N LEU A 398 -22.63 -8.72 15.56
CA LEU A 398 -21.34 -8.70 16.25
C LEU A 398 -20.90 -7.26 16.58
N ILE A 399 -21.04 -6.31 15.65
CA ILE A 399 -20.71 -4.91 15.90
C ILE A 399 -21.50 -4.39 17.10
N ARG A 400 -22.80 -4.68 17.19
CA ARG A 400 -23.66 -4.27 18.31
C ARG A 400 -23.31 -4.93 19.64
N GLN A 401 -22.67 -6.10 19.63
CA GLN A 401 -22.14 -6.72 20.84
C GLN A 401 -20.87 -6.02 21.34
N GLN A 402 -20.09 -5.44 20.43
CA GLN A 402 -18.78 -4.84 20.73
C GLN A 402 -18.82 -3.32 20.86
N SER A 403 -19.80 -2.65 20.27
CA SER A 403 -19.90 -1.21 20.18
C SER A 403 -21.34 -0.72 20.28
N GLN A 404 -21.52 0.46 20.87
CA GLN A 404 -22.80 1.20 20.90
C GLN A 404 -22.88 2.26 19.80
N ALA A 405 -21.85 2.38 18.96
CA ALA A 405 -21.82 3.36 17.89
C ALA A 405 -22.94 3.10 16.87
N PRO A 406 -23.63 4.16 16.39
CA PRO A 406 -24.51 4.04 15.24
C PRO A 406 -23.75 3.53 14.02
N ILE A 407 -24.44 2.73 13.22
CA ILE A 407 -23.91 2.15 11.98
C ILE A 407 -24.57 2.87 10.81
N VAL A 408 -23.81 3.12 9.75
CA VAL A 408 -24.28 3.66 8.47
C VAL A 408 -23.81 2.75 7.35
N PHE A 409 -24.74 2.28 6.52
CA PHE A 409 -24.42 1.63 5.26
C PHE A 409 -24.20 2.68 4.19
N ILE A 410 -23.08 2.60 3.47
CA ILE A 410 -22.85 3.37 2.25
C ILE A 410 -23.21 2.46 1.07
N SER A 411 -24.00 2.98 0.12
CA SER A 411 -24.37 2.25 -1.08
C SER A 411 -23.13 1.87 -1.91
N GLY A 412 -23.22 0.79 -2.69
CA GLY A 412 -22.14 0.44 -3.62
C GLY A 412 -21.90 1.54 -4.64
N ALA A 413 -20.64 1.85 -4.97
CA ALA A 413 -20.32 2.88 -5.95
C ALA A 413 -20.80 2.50 -7.37
N SER A 414 -21.05 3.51 -8.22
CA SER A 414 -21.38 3.31 -9.63
C SER A 414 -20.11 3.33 -10.49
N MET A 415 -19.62 2.17 -10.91
CA MET A 415 -18.45 2.04 -11.80
C MET A 415 -18.64 2.67 -13.20
N VAL A 416 -17.53 2.76 -13.95
CA VAL A 416 -17.50 3.19 -15.36
C VAL A 416 -17.58 1.97 -16.27
N GLU A 417 -18.77 1.67 -16.78
CA GLU A 417 -19.09 0.43 -17.49
C GLU A 417 -18.28 0.25 -18.76
N GLU A 418 -18.06 1.33 -19.52
CA GLU A 418 -17.30 1.29 -20.77
C GLU A 418 -15.85 0.86 -20.52
N ILE A 419 -15.24 1.36 -19.45
CA ILE A 419 -13.86 1.02 -19.07
C ILE A 419 -13.80 -0.43 -18.57
N CYS A 420 -14.74 -0.82 -17.70
CA CYS A 420 -14.80 -2.16 -17.15
C CYS A 420 -15.01 -3.23 -18.22
N ARG A 421 -15.95 -3.00 -19.15
CA ARG A 421 -16.23 -3.91 -20.29
C ARG A 421 -15.03 -4.05 -21.20
N ARG A 422 -14.41 -2.92 -21.58
CA ARG A 422 -13.18 -2.93 -22.40
C ARG A 422 -12.07 -3.77 -21.75
N ASN A 423 -11.87 -3.61 -20.44
CA ASN A 423 -10.84 -4.35 -19.71
C ASN A 423 -11.16 -5.84 -19.60
N TYR A 424 -12.42 -6.19 -19.38
CA TYR A 424 -12.92 -7.56 -19.39
C TYR A 424 -12.70 -8.24 -20.75
N GLU A 425 -13.12 -7.61 -21.84
CA GLU A 425 -12.97 -8.12 -23.21
C GLU A 425 -11.49 -8.32 -23.59
N LYS A 426 -10.63 -7.39 -23.19
CA LYS A 426 -9.18 -7.50 -23.38
C LYS A 426 -8.57 -8.69 -22.64
N ALA A 427 -9.07 -9.01 -21.45
CA ALA A 427 -8.55 -10.09 -20.62
C ALA A 427 -9.04 -11.47 -21.07
N LEU A 428 -10.26 -11.57 -21.59
CA LEU A 428 -10.97 -12.81 -21.91
C LEU A 428 -10.15 -13.83 -22.74
N PRO A 429 -9.40 -13.44 -23.80
CA PRO A 429 -8.62 -14.39 -24.60
C PRO A 429 -7.49 -15.09 -23.84
N THR A 430 -6.96 -14.44 -22.80
CA THR A 430 -5.84 -14.96 -21.99
C THR A 430 -6.27 -15.47 -20.62
N ARG A 431 -7.51 -15.18 -20.22
CA ARG A 431 -8.11 -15.53 -18.93
C ARG A 431 -9.57 -15.95 -19.18
N PRO A 432 -9.83 -17.23 -19.50
CA PRO A 432 -11.16 -17.73 -19.84
C PRO A 432 -12.23 -17.51 -18.76
N ASN A 433 -11.82 -17.37 -17.50
CA ASN A 433 -12.70 -16.99 -16.38
C ASN A 433 -12.49 -15.52 -15.94
N SER A 434 -12.41 -14.61 -16.90
CA SER A 434 -12.28 -13.17 -16.63
C SER A 434 -13.47 -12.63 -15.83
N THR A 435 -13.20 -11.60 -15.05
CA THR A 435 -14.18 -11.00 -14.11
C THR A 435 -14.55 -9.59 -14.53
N ILE A 436 -15.78 -9.19 -14.24
CA ILE A 436 -16.24 -7.79 -14.29
C ILE A 436 -16.84 -7.42 -12.94
N PHE A 437 -16.71 -6.16 -12.54
CA PHE A 437 -17.13 -5.65 -11.24
C PHE A 437 -18.27 -4.64 -11.42
N GLY A 438 -19.19 -4.58 -10.46
CA GLY A 438 -20.12 -3.46 -10.33
C GLY A 438 -21.10 -3.25 -11.48
N LEU A 439 -21.50 -4.30 -12.22
CA LEU A 439 -22.55 -4.16 -13.25
C LEU A 439 -23.80 -3.53 -12.62
N PRO A 440 -24.49 -2.59 -13.31
CA PRO A 440 -25.58 -1.82 -12.71
C PRO A 440 -26.65 -2.68 -12.04
N GLU A 441 -27.14 -3.72 -12.73
CA GLU A 441 -28.14 -4.66 -12.21
C GLU A 441 -27.72 -5.30 -10.87
N HIS A 442 -26.45 -5.74 -10.76
CA HIS A 442 -25.96 -6.38 -9.54
C HIS A 442 -25.76 -5.37 -8.40
N VAL A 443 -25.31 -4.15 -8.70
CA VAL A 443 -25.14 -3.09 -7.69
C VAL A 443 -26.47 -2.56 -7.21
N GLU A 444 -27.46 -2.42 -8.10
CA GLU A 444 -28.82 -2.02 -7.75
C GLU A 444 -29.46 -3.07 -6.84
N ALA A 445 -29.36 -4.36 -7.18
CA ALA A 445 -29.83 -5.45 -6.32
C ALA A 445 -29.12 -5.48 -4.95
N PHE A 446 -27.79 -5.26 -4.94
CA PHE A 446 -27.02 -5.15 -3.70
C PHE A 446 -27.51 -3.97 -2.82
N ASN A 447 -27.77 -2.82 -3.43
CA ASN A 447 -28.25 -1.62 -2.74
C ASN A 447 -29.68 -1.79 -2.21
N GLU A 448 -30.55 -2.51 -2.92
CA GLU A 448 -31.89 -2.87 -2.45
C GLU A 448 -31.83 -3.69 -1.16
N VAL A 449 -30.94 -4.68 -1.10
CA VAL A 449 -30.70 -5.48 0.12
C VAL A 449 -30.20 -4.59 1.26
N LEU A 450 -29.26 -3.68 1.02
CA LEU A 450 -28.77 -2.75 2.05
C LEU A 450 -29.89 -1.84 2.58
N GLN A 451 -30.73 -1.30 1.71
CA GLN A 451 -31.85 -0.45 2.12
C GLN A 451 -32.90 -1.23 2.92
N LYS A 452 -33.21 -2.47 2.50
CA LYS A 452 -34.08 -3.39 3.25
C LYS A 452 -33.51 -3.62 4.65
N LEU A 453 -32.24 -4.00 4.77
CA LEU A 453 -31.56 -4.21 6.04
C LEU A 453 -31.51 -2.92 6.87
N GLY A 454 -31.28 -1.77 6.24
CA GLY A 454 -31.31 -0.46 6.89
C GLY A 454 -32.63 -0.21 7.61
N LYS A 455 -33.75 -0.46 6.93
CA LYS A 455 -35.10 -0.34 7.51
C LYS A 455 -35.36 -1.35 8.62
N GLU A 456 -35.03 -2.62 8.39
CA GLU A 456 -35.31 -3.70 9.35
C GLU A 456 -34.45 -3.63 10.62
N LEU A 457 -33.21 -3.16 10.50
CA LEU A 457 -32.25 -3.12 11.59
C LEU A 457 -32.14 -1.74 12.23
N GLY A 458 -32.79 -0.71 11.68
CA GLY A 458 -32.65 0.68 12.15
C GLY A 458 -31.24 1.22 11.89
N ILE A 459 -30.71 0.99 10.69
CA ILE A 459 -29.38 1.43 10.25
C ILE A 459 -29.58 2.49 9.16
N ALA A 460 -28.88 3.61 9.29
CA ALA A 460 -28.94 4.68 8.30
C ALA A 460 -28.27 4.24 6.99
N TYR A 461 -28.75 4.79 5.87
CA TYR A 461 -28.26 4.49 4.55
C TYR A 461 -27.84 5.78 3.86
N LEU A 462 -26.57 5.84 3.43
CA LEU A 462 -26.01 6.93 2.65
C LEU A 462 -25.89 6.49 1.19
N ASP A 463 -26.62 7.16 0.30
CA ASP A 463 -26.58 6.85 -1.12
C ASP A 463 -25.49 7.65 -1.86
N VAL A 464 -24.43 6.96 -2.27
CA VAL A 464 -23.41 7.50 -3.19
C VAL A 464 -23.59 6.99 -4.62
N TYR A 465 -24.28 5.87 -4.81
CA TYR A 465 -24.54 5.24 -6.11
C TYR A 465 -25.27 6.17 -7.07
N THR A 466 -26.44 6.67 -6.67
CA THR A 466 -27.30 7.48 -7.54
C THR A 466 -26.59 8.76 -8.00
N PRO A 467 -26.01 9.59 -7.10
CA PRO A 467 -25.36 10.82 -7.55
C PRO A 467 -24.06 10.53 -8.34
N MET A 468 -23.34 9.44 -8.07
CA MET A 468 -22.22 9.00 -8.93
C MET A 468 -22.68 8.57 -10.32
N LYS A 469 -23.78 7.80 -10.40
CA LYS A 469 -24.36 7.31 -11.66
C LYS A 469 -24.77 8.46 -12.57
N SER A 470 -25.35 9.52 -11.98
CA SER A 470 -25.79 10.72 -12.70
C SER A 470 -24.71 11.80 -12.83
N HIS A 471 -23.49 11.58 -12.35
CA HIS A 471 -22.43 12.59 -12.41
C HIS A 471 -22.10 12.92 -13.89
N PRO A 472 -22.15 14.21 -14.31
CA PRO A 472 -21.96 14.59 -15.71
C PRO A 472 -20.62 14.12 -16.30
N ASP A 473 -19.59 14.07 -15.46
CA ASP A 473 -18.28 13.54 -15.78
C ASP A 473 -17.94 12.37 -14.83
N LYS A 474 -18.79 11.33 -14.81
CA LYS A 474 -18.55 10.13 -13.99
C LYS A 474 -17.14 9.55 -14.16
N PRO A 475 -16.54 9.46 -15.38
CA PRO A 475 -15.20 8.90 -15.55
C PRO A 475 -14.11 9.58 -14.73
N SER A 476 -14.19 10.89 -14.47
CA SER A 476 -13.17 11.58 -13.67
C SER A 476 -13.18 11.19 -12.19
N LEU A 477 -14.27 10.59 -11.69
CA LEU A 477 -14.34 10.06 -10.32
C LEU A 477 -13.53 8.77 -10.12
N PHE A 478 -13.03 8.15 -11.19
CA PHE A 478 -12.34 6.85 -11.13
C PHE A 478 -10.97 6.90 -11.79
N TYR A 479 -10.11 5.95 -11.44
CA TYR A 479 -8.88 5.74 -12.18
C TYR A 479 -9.19 5.32 -13.63
N PRO A 480 -8.60 6.00 -14.64
CA PRO A 480 -8.91 5.73 -16.05
C PRO A 480 -8.44 4.34 -16.51
N SER A 481 -7.57 3.69 -15.73
CA SER A 481 -7.08 2.35 -15.98
C SER A 481 -8.11 1.26 -15.72
N ASP A 482 -9.02 1.45 -14.75
CA ASP A 482 -9.94 0.39 -14.32
C ASP A 482 -11.42 0.78 -14.25
N GLY A 483 -11.75 2.06 -14.03
CA GLY A 483 -13.14 2.50 -13.91
C GLY A 483 -13.85 2.03 -12.64
N ILE A 484 -13.09 1.54 -11.63
CA ILE A 484 -13.61 0.93 -10.39
C ILE A 484 -13.09 1.69 -9.17
N HIS A 485 -11.77 1.94 -9.11
CA HIS A 485 -11.15 2.56 -7.95
C HIS A 485 -11.24 4.08 -8.07
N LEU A 486 -11.52 4.75 -6.95
CA LEU A 486 -11.73 6.19 -6.91
C LEU A 486 -10.46 6.94 -7.28
N SER A 487 -10.61 7.98 -8.10
CA SER A 487 -9.57 8.98 -8.31
C SER A 487 -9.54 9.95 -7.12
N THR A 488 -8.66 10.95 -7.16
CA THR A 488 -8.68 12.08 -6.23
C THR A 488 -10.05 12.76 -6.16
N ALA A 489 -10.70 12.95 -7.32
CA ALA A 489 -12.01 13.56 -7.40
C ALA A 489 -13.10 12.62 -6.85
N GLY A 490 -12.99 11.31 -7.09
CA GLY A 490 -13.89 10.32 -6.49
C GLY A 490 -13.81 10.27 -4.97
N HIS A 491 -12.60 10.31 -4.41
CA HIS A 491 -12.41 10.38 -2.96
C HIS A 491 -12.97 11.68 -2.37
N ALA A 492 -12.81 12.81 -3.05
CA ALA A 492 -13.40 14.08 -2.63
C ALA A 492 -14.94 14.03 -2.69
N PHE A 493 -15.51 13.45 -3.75
CA PHE A 493 -16.95 13.27 -3.90
C PHE A 493 -17.56 12.45 -2.74
N VAL A 494 -16.94 11.31 -2.40
CA VAL A 494 -17.42 10.47 -1.27
C VAL A 494 -17.24 11.19 0.06
N ALA A 495 -16.13 11.91 0.26
CA ALA A 495 -15.91 12.69 1.47
C ALA A 495 -16.98 13.79 1.65
N ASP A 496 -17.30 14.52 0.59
CA ASP A 496 -18.33 15.56 0.61
C ASP A 496 -19.72 14.97 0.92
N ALA A 497 -20.07 13.82 0.33
CA ALA A 497 -21.31 13.11 0.64
C ALA A 497 -21.39 12.69 2.12
N ILE A 498 -20.27 12.25 2.71
CA ILE A 498 -20.21 11.93 4.14
C ILE A 498 -20.36 13.20 4.99
N LEU A 499 -19.67 14.29 4.66
CA LEU A 499 -19.76 15.56 5.39
C LEU A 499 -21.18 16.13 5.34
N GLU A 500 -21.84 16.09 4.18
CA GLU A 500 -23.23 16.50 4.02
C GLU A 500 -24.17 15.64 4.87
N ALA A 501 -24.00 14.32 4.86
CA ALA A 501 -24.80 13.42 5.67
C ALA A 501 -24.59 13.64 7.18
N LEU A 502 -23.35 13.90 7.61
CA LEU A 502 -23.03 14.25 9.00
C LEU A 502 -23.67 15.58 9.41
N ALA A 503 -23.69 16.57 8.52
CA ALA A 503 -24.37 17.84 8.73
C ALA A 503 -25.89 17.68 8.84
N ALA A 504 -26.47 16.76 8.07
CA ALA A 504 -27.86 16.36 8.19
C ALA A 504 -28.17 15.49 9.44
N GLY A 505 -27.15 15.14 10.24
CA GLY A 505 -27.30 14.39 11.48
C GLY A 505 -27.33 12.88 11.31
N ILE A 506 -26.80 12.33 10.21
CA ILE A 506 -26.70 10.87 10.05
C ILE A 506 -25.90 10.26 11.21
N GLY A 507 -26.45 9.19 11.80
CA GLY A 507 -25.81 8.53 12.94
C GLY A 507 -25.70 9.39 14.20
N ARG A 508 -26.62 10.32 14.44
CA ARG A 508 -26.78 11.04 15.72
C ARG A 508 -27.95 10.54 16.55
#